data_AF-A0ABD5VUH6-F1
#
_entry.id   AF-A0ABD5VUH6-F1
#
_cell.length_a   1.000
_cell.length_b   1.000
_cell.length_c   1.000
_cell.angle_alpha   90.00
_cell.angle_beta   90.00
_cell.angle_gamma   90.00
#
_symmetry.space_group_name_H-M   'P 1'
#
loop_
_entity.id
_entity.type
_entity.pdbx_description
1 polymer ?
#
loop_
_entity_poly.entity_id
_entity_poly.type
_entity_poly.pdbx_seq_one_letter_code
_entity_poly.pdbx_strand_id
1 'polypeptide(L)'
;MDRRAFLATGVGLVTATAGCLGTDDDIQTGRVTVGGTISNDEETVPSGTVAEVDGGTMRLTATDIQRSVVAPQDGNSVYEPDGTQFLVARLDTTSVIAENPVENLGLLLDGEPPELPQGTPRVVNLSPSERADRRGSTDIAFAVPTAAPSSVRIQFSALTDVSWQIPDSLVERFQPSPDFFLAAAEIVDQRGETELALTVENRGDRDGVFRCTTAGDAERPEPVRFTVRAGGRVTVSITNDAVGGWPPDAQFTHPISPDTRAFVVDA
;
A
#
# COMPACT_ATOMS: atom_id res chain seq x y z
N MET A 1 -39.39 -47.04 -13.02
CA MET A 1 -40.11 -48.07 -12.25
C MET A 1 -39.04 -49.04 -11.77
N ASP A 2 -38.71 -49.24 -10.50
CA ASP A 2 -39.09 -48.60 -9.22
C ASP A 2 -37.85 -48.63 -8.30
N ARG A 3 -37.46 -47.56 -7.60
CA ARG A 3 -37.96 -47.08 -6.28
C ARG A 3 -37.91 -48.10 -5.13
N ARG A 4 -36.91 -47.95 -4.25
CA ARG A 4 -36.86 -48.18 -2.76
C ARG A 4 -35.38 -48.02 -2.30
N ALA A 5 -35.02 -47.42 -1.16
CA ALA A 5 -35.75 -46.66 -0.13
C ALA A 5 -34.72 -45.72 0.61
N PHE A 6 -35.08 -44.50 1.06
CA PHE A 6 -35.31 -44.10 2.48
C PHE A 6 -34.08 -44.20 3.42
N LEU A 7 -33.70 -43.23 4.28
CA LEU A 7 -34.35 -42.06 4.95
C LEU A 7 -33.39 -40.83 4.92
N ALA A 8 -33.82 -39.57 4.77
CA ALA A 8 -34.42 -38.63 5.76
C ALA A 8 -33.49 -38.31 6.95
N THR A 9 -33.28 -37.05 7.38
CA THR A 9 -34.27 -36.00 7.80
C THR A 9 -33.57 -34.62 7.63
N GLY A 10 -34.16 -33.49 7.15
CA GLY A 10 -35.29 -32.68 7.67
C GLY A 10 -34.85 -31.83 8.89
N VAL A 11 -35.27 -30.59 9.22
CA VAL A 11 -36.15 -29.52 8.66
C VAL A 11 -35.73 -28.21 9.41
N GLY A 12 -35.83 -26.95 8.93
CA GLY A 12 -36.19 -26.37 7.63
C GLY A 12 -36.99 -25.04 7.73
N LEU A 13 -36.83 -24.15 6.72
CA LEU A 13 -37.73 -23.02 6.33
C LEU A 13 -37.64 -21.62 6.99
N VAL A 14 -37.09 -20.65 6.22
CA VAL A 14 -37.59 -19.27 5.93
C VAL A 14 -38.13 -18.36 7.06
N THR A 15 -37.49 -17.19 7.22
CA THR A 15 -38.13 -15.85 7.07
C THR A 15 -37.11 -14.78 6.66
N ALA A 16 -37.53 -13.83 5.83
CA ALA A 16 -36.81 -12.59 5.59
C ALA A 16 -37.55 -11.44 6.29
N THR A 17 -36.82 -10.60 7.01
CA THR A 17 -37.28 -9.29 7.51
C THR A 17 -36.16 -8.28 7.37
N ALA A 18 -36.48 -7.10 6.84
CA ALA A 18 -35.50 -6.07 6.52
C ALA A 18 -35.18 -5.17 7.71
N GLY A 19 -33.95 -4.63 7.72
CA GLY A 19 -33.64 -3.31 8.28
C GLY A 19 -33.26 -3.24 9.76
N CYS A 20 -31.96 -3.05 10.01
CA CYS A 20 -31.44 -2.01 10.92
C CYS A 20 -29.95 -1.77 10.62
N LEU A 21 -29.48 -0.51 10.75
CA LEU A 21 -28.05 -0.18 10.74
C LEU A 21 -27.45 -0.45 12.13
N GLY A 22 -26.16 -0.81 12.20
CA GLY A 22 -25.38 -0.73 13.43
C GLY A 22 -24.20 -1.71 13.52
N THR A 23 -22.98 -1.17 13.35
CA THR A 23 -21.73 -1.55 14.05
C THR A 23 -21.60 -2.96 14.65
N ASP A 24 -20.86 -3.84 13.98
CA ASP A 24 -19.47 -4.18 14.34
C ASP A 24 -19.00 -5.35 13.46
N ASP A 25 -18.01 -5.12 12.60
CA ASP A 25 -17.35 -6.21 11.87
C ASP A 25 -16.38 -6.92 12.83
N ASP A 26 -16.93 -7.87 13.60
CA ASP A 26 -16.18 -8.89 14.31
C ASP A 26 -15.33 -9.67 13.29
N ILE A 27 -14.06 -9.26 13.15
CA ILE A 27 -13.07 -10.03 12.38
C ILE A 27 -12.90 -11.36 13.12
N GLN A 28 -13.53 -12.42 12.61
CA GLN A 28 -13.25 -13.79 13.06
C GLN A 28 -11.78 -14.12 12.77
N THR A 29 -10.91 -13.85 13.73
CA THR A 29 -9.57 -14.43 13.81
C THR A 29 -9.71 -15.92 14.14
N GLY A 30 -10.13 -16.69 13.15
CA GLY A 30 -10.11 -18.14 13.16
C GLY A 30 -8.66 -18.61 13.24
N ARG A 31 -8.21 -18.96 14.44
CA ARG A 31 -6.92 -19.64 14.64
C ARG A 31 -7.03 -21.07 14.09
N VAL A 32 -6.76 -21.23 12.79
CA VAL A 32 -6.62 -22.57 12.21
C VAL A 32 -5.39 -23.21 12.83
N THR A 33 -5.59 -24.29 13.58
CA THR A 33 -4.49 -25.10 14.13
C THR A 33 -4.49 -26.41 13.36
N VAL A 34 -3.80 -26.45 12.22
CA VAL A 34 -3.63 -27.71 11.48
C VAL A 34 -2.62 -28.57 12.23
N GLY A 35 -3.08 -29.72 12.72
CA GLY A 35 -2.19 -30.73 13.32
C GLY A 35 -1.27 -31.30 12.25
N GLY A 36 0.04 -31.31 12.54
CA GLY A 36 1.06 -31.46 11.50
C GLY A 36 1.00 -32.72 10.66
N THR A 37 1.23 -32.54 9.37
CA THR A 37 2.08 -33.42 8.55
C THR A 37 2.84 -32.48 7.60
N ILE A 38 4.16 -32.61 7.48
CA ILE A 38 4.93 -31.78 6.54
C ILE A 38 4.70 -32.35 5.13
N SER A 39 3.68 -31.84 4.45
CA SER A 39 3.51 -31.96 3.01
C SER A 39 4.34 -30.86 2.33
N ASN A 40 5.07 -31.21 1.27
CA ASN A 40 5.74 -30.22 0.40
C ASN A 40 4.76 -29.56 -0.58
N ASP A 41 3.53 -29.30 -0.12
CA ASP A 41 2.49 -28.64 -0.89
C ASP A 41 2.46 -27.17 -0.45
N GLU A 42 2.63 -26.23 -1.38
CA GLU A 42 2.61 -24.78 -1.14
C GLU A 42 1.35 -24.39 -0.33
N GLU A 43 1.51 -23.91 0.91
CA GLU A 43 0.34 -23.53 1.73
C GLU A 43 -0.10 -22.11 1.38
N THR A 44 -1.09 -22.00 0.49
CA THR A 44 -1.74 -20.72 0.19
C THR A 44 -2.83 -20.39 1.22
N VAL A 45 -2.60 -19.33 2.01
CA VAL A 45 -3.56 -18.79 2.99
C VAL A 45 -4.17 -17.45 2.51
N PRO A 46 -5.37 -17.05 2.97
CA PRO A 46 -5.89 -15.71 2.69
C PRO A 46 -5.05 -14.59 3.32
N SER A 47 -4.92 -13.44 2.66
CA SER A 47 -4.47 -12.19 3.32
C SER A 47 -5.28 -11.92 4.60
N GLY A 48 -4.65 -11.41 5.65
CA GLY A 48 -5.25 -11.33 6.99
C GLY A 48 -5.03 -12.58 7.85
N THR A 49 -4.60 -13.71 7.30
CA THR A 49 -4.30 -14.95 8.04
C THR A 49 -2.88 -14.93 8.63
N VAL A 50 -2.75 -15.41 9.87
CA VAL A 50 -1.45 -15.71 10.49
C VAL A 50 -1.00 -17.09 9.99
N ALA A 51 0.21 -17.19 9.47
CA ALA A 51 0.83 -18.46 9.13
C ALA A 51 2.13 -18.68 9.92
N GLU A 52 2.48 -19.94 10.14
CA GLU A 52 3.78 -20.35 10.67
C GLU A 52 4.82 -20.24 9.53
N VAL A 53 5.98 -19.66 9.82
CA VAL A 53 7.11 -19.52 8.91
C VAL A 53 8.40 -19.89 9.63
N ASP A 54 9.49 -20.06 8.88
CA ASP A 54 10.79 -20.28 9.52
C ASP A 54 11.13 -19.18 10.54
N GLY A 55 11.39 -19.60 11.77
CA GLY A 55 11.67 -18.72 12.90
C GLY A 55 10.47 -18.02 13.56
N GLY A 56 9.20 -18.28 13.21
CA GLY A 56 8.05 -17.74 13.96
C GLY A 56 6.72 -17.70 13.20
N THR A 57 5.87 -16.72 13.52
CA THR A 57 4.61 -16.49 12.79
C THR A 57 4.58 -15.13 12.12
N MET A 58 3.95 -15.08 10.94
CA MET A 58 3.86 -13.89 10.11
C MET A 58 2.44 -13.68 9.59
N ARG A 59 2.05 -12.43 9.36
CA ARG A 59 0.70 -12.06 8.91
C ARG A 59 0.74 -10.85 7.98
N LEU A 60 0.06 -10.92 6.84
CA LEU A 60 -0.33 -9.71 6.10
C LEU A 60 -1.53 -9.06 6.81
N THR A 61 -1.36 -7.84 7.32
CA THR A 61 -2.40 -7.11 8.08
C THR A 61 -3.13 -6.06 7.25
N ALA A 62 -2.52 -5.57 6.19
CA ALA A 62 -3.13 -4.67 5.22
C ALA A 62 -2.46 -4.82 3.84
N THR A 63 -3.20 -4.57 2.77
CA THR A 63 -2.72 -4.61 1.38
C THR A 63 -3.38 -3.51 0.56
N ASP A 64 -2.63 -2.76 -0.24
CA ASP A 64 -3.11 -1.64 -1.05
C ASP A 64 -2.30 -1.48 -2.36
N ILE A 65 -2.87 -0.84 -3.38
CA ILE A 65 -2.17 -0.53 -4.64
C ILE A 65 -1.83 0.96 -4.71
N GLN A 66 -0.56 1.29 -4.91
CA GLN A 66 -0.03 2.65 -4.86
C GLN A 66 0.83 2.93 -6.10
N ARG A 67 0.63 4.06 -6.79
CA ARG A 67 1.48 4.46 -7.93
C ARG A 67 2.91 4.79 -7.49
N SER A 68 3.04 5.51 -6.38
CA SER A 68 4.33 5.89 -5.81
C SER A 68 4.43 5.53 -4.32
N VAL A 69 5.66 5.22 -3.91
CA VAL A 69 6.01 4.85 -2.53
C VAL A 69 7.15 5.72 -2.03
N VAL A 70 7.14 6.06 -0.75
CA VAL A 70 8.27 6.75 -0.10
C VAL A 70 9.22 5.69 0.43
N ALA A 71 10.51 5.76 0.06
CA ALA A 71 11.54 4.82 0.49
C ALA A 71 12.43 5.45 1.59
N PRO A 72 12.25 5.13 2.89
CA PRO A 72 13.01 5.78 3.98
C PRO A 72 14.49 5.38 4.06
N GLN A 73 14.87 4.32 3.33
CA GLN A 73 16.26 3.92 3.13
C GLN A 73 17.01 4.83 2.14
N ASP A 74 16.27 5.48 1.23
CA ASP A 74 16.76 6.34 0.15
C ASP A 74 16.47 7.82 0.46
N GLY A 75 16.59 8.22 1.73
CA GLY A 75 16.38 9.61 2.18
C GLY A 75 14.93 10.12 2.13
N ASN A 76 13.93 9.23 2.26
CA ASN A 76 12.51 9.51 2.02
C ASN A 76 12.21 9.94 0.56
N SER A 77 13.02 9.51 -0.42
CA SER A 77 12.73 9.75 -1.83
C SER A 77 11.40 9.11 -2.24
N VAL A 78 10.59 9.84 -3.02
CA VAL A 78 9.42 9.31 -3.71
C VAL A 78 9.88 8.49 -4.91
N TYR A 79 9.49 7.22 -4.96
CA TYR A 79 9.81 6.31 -6.06
C TYR A 79 8.54 6.05 -6.89
N GLU A 80 8.60 6.40 -8.18
CA GLU A 80 7.50 6.25 -9.15
C GLU A 80 8.09 5.82 -10.52
N PRO A 81 8.05 4.54 -10.91
CA PRO A 81 8.62 4.06 -12.15
C PRO A 81 7.57 4.01 -13.27
N ASP A 82 7.94 4.43 -14.48
CA ASP A 82 7.06 4.40 -15.66
C ASP A 82 6.53 2.98 -15.95
N GLY A 83 5.25 2.89 -16.34
CA GLY A 83 4.58 1.63 -16.69
C GLY A 83 4.26 0.68 -15.52
N THR A 84 4.66 1.03 -14.29
CA THR A 84 4.49 0.17 -13.10
C THR A 84 3.69 0.84 -11.98
N GLN A 85 3.28 0.04 -11.01
CA GLN A 85 2.72 0.49 -9.73
C GLN A 85 3.26 -0.41 -8.61
N PHE A 86 2.85 -0.19 -7.37
CA PHE A 86 3.27 -0.97 -6.21
C PHE A 86 2.10 -1.69 -5.58
N LEU A 87 2.24 -3.01 -5.37
CA LEU A 87 1.51 -3.69 -4.32
C LEU A 87 2.23 -3.38 -3.01
N VAL A 88 1.57 -2.65 -2.13
CA VAL A 88 2.06 -2.35 -0.78
C VAL A 88 1.36 -3.27 0.21
N ALA A 89 2.13 -3.98 1.03
CA ALA A 89 1.62 -4.91 2.02
C ALA A 89 2.23 -4.60 3.39
N ARG A 90 1.41 -4.61 4.44
CA ARG A 90 1.85 -4.51 5.82
C ARG A 90 2.06 -5.89 6.40
N LEU A 91 3.30 -6.22 6.72
CA LEU A 91 3.62 -7.41 7.50
C LEU A 91 3.55 -7.10 8.99
N ASP A 92 2.99 -8.03 9.76
CA ASP A 92 3.31 -8.23 11.17
C ASP A 92 4.36 -9.34 11.26
N THR A 93 5.50 -9.02 11.86
CA THR A 93 6.64 -9.91 12.10
C THR A 93 7.02 -9.97 13.58
N THR A 94 6.10 -9.58 14.48
CA THR A 94 6.35 -9.48 15.94
C THR A 94 6.91 -10.78 16.54
N SER A 95 6.49 -11.92 15.99
CA SER A 95 6.87 -13.25 16.45
C SER A 95 7.97 -13.92 15.63
N VAL A 96 8.50 -13.28 14.57
CA VAL A 96 9.56 -13.84 13.73
C VAL A 96 10.94 -13.53 14.33
N ILE A 97 11.77 -14.56 14.50
CA ILE A 97 13.11 -14.48 15.10
C ILE A 97 14.20 -14.20 14.05
N ALA A 98 13.92 -14.39 12.76
CA ALA A 98 14.86 -14.14 11.66
C ALA A 98 15.30 -12.66 11.59
N GLU A 99 16.59 -12.43 11.28
CA GLU A 99 17.16 -11.06 11.27
C GLU A 99 16.61 -10.17 10.14
N ASN A 100 16.21 -10.76 9.00
CA ASN A 100 15.63 -10.02 7.89
C ASN A 100 14.60 -10.86 7.09
N PRO A 101 13.39 -11.10 7.62
CA PRO A 101 12.38 -11.96 6.95
C PRO A 101 11.92 -11.42 5.58
N VAL A 102 12.14 -10.13 5.32
CA VAL A 102 11.77 -9.47 4.05
C VAL A 102 12.61 -9.99 2.86
N GLU A 103 13.82 -10.49 3.09
CA GLU A 103 14.68 -11.02 2.02
C GLU A 103 14.15 -12.32 1.37
N ASN A 104 13.35 -13.09 2.10
CA ASN A 104 12.77 -14.33 1.61
C ASN A 104 11.40 -14.14 0.91
N LEU A 105 10.92 -12.89 0.82
CA LEU A 105 9.60 -12.59 0.25
C LEU A 105 9.68 -12.37 -1.26
N GLY A 106 8.90 -13.15 -2.00
CA GLY A 106 8.67 -13.00 -3.44
C GLY A 106 7.23 -12.57 -3.75
N LEU A 107 7.02 -12.14 -4.99
CA LEU A 107 5.70 -11.89 -5.55
C LEU A 107 5.44 -12.88 -6.70
N LEU A 108 4.26 -13.47 -6.72
CA LEU A 108 3.76 -14.27 -7.83
C LEU A 108 2.53 -13.59 -8.44
N LEU A 109 2.54 -13.41 -9.76
CA LEU A 109 1.41 -12.98 -10.58
C LEU A 109 1.00 -14.18 -11.44
N ASP A 110 -0.26 -14.62 -11.31
CA ASP A 110 -0.76 -15.79 -12.05
C ASP A 110 0.07 -17.08 -11.88
N GLY A 111 0.71 -17.20 -10.71
CA GLY A 111 1.55 -18.34 -10.31
C GLY A 111 3.04 -18.18 -10.63
N GLU A 112 3.43 -17.16 -11.41
CA GLU A 112 4.80 -16.95 -11.87
C GLU A 112 5.40 -15.65 -11.29
N PRO A 113 6.73 -15.56 -11.08
CA PRO A 113 7.38 -14.29 -10.77
C PRO A 113 7.15 -13.28 -11.90
N PRO A 114 6.87 -11.99 -11.60
CA PRO A 114 6.67 -10.99 -12.64
C PRO A 114 7.93 -10.75 -13.47
N GLU A 115 7.76 -10.43 -14.76
CA GLU A 115 8.86 -10.11 -15.69
C GLU A 115 9.64 -8.82 -15.30
N LEU A 116 9.09 -8.02 -14.39
CA LEU A 116 9.77 -6.87 -13.80
C LEU A 116 10.76 -7.35 -12.73
N PRO A 117 12.04 -6.90 -12.74
CA PRO A 117 13.04 -7.30 -11.74
C PRO A 117 12.60 -7.06 -10.29
N GLN A 118 12.16 -8.13 -9.62
CA GLN A 118 11.92 -8.12 -8.17
C GLN A 118 13.27 -8.30 -7.48
N GLY A 119 13.88 -7.19 -7.04
CA GLY A 119 14.84 -7.25 -5.95
C GLY A 119 14.14 -7.59 -4.63
N THR A 120 14.88 -7.57 -3.51
CA THR A 120 14.29 -7.61 -2.17
C THR A 120 13.15 -6.58 -2.07
N PRO A 121 11.95 -6.95 -1.60
CA PRO A 121 10.83 -6.02 -1.49
C PRO A 121 11.22 -4.78 -0.68
N ARG A 122 10.88 -3.61 -1.20
CA ARG A 122 11.32 -2.33 -0.62
C ARG A 122 10.56 -2.06 0.66
N VAL A 123 11.26 -1.79 1.76
CA VAL A 123 10.65 -1.21 2.96
C VAL A 123 10.26 0.25 2.64
N VAL A 124 8.97 0.56 2.77
CA VAL A 124 8.36 1.82 2.34
C VAL A 124 7.49 2.43 3.43
N ASN A 125 7.14 3.70 3.28
CA ASN A 125 6.13 4.42 4.07
C ASN A 125 6.35 4.45 5.61
N LEU A 126 7.42 3.87 6.15
CA LEU A 126 7.76 3.94 7.58
C LEU A 126 8.15 5.36 7.99
N SER A 127 7.68 5.80 9.15
CA SER A 127 8.31 6.89 9.87
C SER A 127 9.69 6.48 10.41
N PRO A 128 10.63 7.43 10.59
CA PRO A 128 11.93 7.12 11.21
C PRO A 128 11.85 6.58 12.65
N SER A 129 10.77 6.87 13.37
CA SER A 129 10.45 6.29 14.69
C SER A 129 10.18 4.78 14.59
N GLU A 130 9.31 4.36 13.67
CA GLU A 130 8.99 2.94 13.42
C GLU A 130 10.22 2.15 12.93
N ARG A 131 11.22 2.83 12.33
CA ARG A 131 12.50 2.21 11.95
C ARG A 131 13.38 1.86 13.15
N ALA A 132 13.29 2.58 14.28
CA ALA A 132 14.04 2.26 15.48
C ALA A 132 13.43 1.03 16.19
N ASP A 133 12.10 0.97 16.22
CA ASP A 133 11.31 -0.08 16.89
C ASP A 133 10.92 -1.23 15.94
N ARG A 134 11.83 -1.62 15.03
CA ARG A 134 11.65 -2.62 13.94
C ARG A 134 11.09 -4.01 14.31
N ARG A 135 10.84 -4.28 15.59
CA ARG A 135 10.17 -5.50 16.06
C ARG A 135 8.67 -5.25 16.17
N GLY A 136 7.92 -5.55 15.12
CA GLY A 136 6.47 -5.52 15.18
C GLY A 136 5.82 -5.58 13.80
N SER A 137 5.89 -4.48 13.07
CA SER A 137 5.24 -4.37 11.76
C SER A 137 6.06 -3.54 10.78
N THR A 138 5.96 -3.86 9.49
CA THR A 138 6.63 -3.09 8.42
C THR A 138 5.80 -3.09 7.13
N ASP A 139 5.79 -1.95 6.44
CA ASP A 139 5.18 -1.81 5.11
C ASP A 139 6.24 -2.10 4.04
N ILE A 140 5.94 -3.07 3.17
CA ILE A 140 6.78 -3.45 2.03
C ILE A 140 6.09 -3.16 0.70
N ALA A 141 6.87 -2.94 -0.36
CA ALA A 141 6.38 -2.71 -1.71
C ALA A 141 7.06 -3.64 -2.73
N PHE A 142 6.23 -4.26 -3.58
CA PHE A 142 6.64 -4.97 -4.79
C PHE A 142 6.25 -4.16 -6.03
N ALA A 143 7.15 -4.08 -7.01
CA ALA A 143 6.86 -3.42 -8.28
C ALA A 143 6.05 -4.36 -9.18
N VAL A 144 4.89 -3.93 -9.63
CA VAL A 144 3.96 -4.71 -10.46
C VAL A 144 3.68 -3.98 -11.79
N PRO A 145 3.35 -4.72 -12.87
CA PRO A 145 2.88 -4.10 -14.09
C PRO A 145 1.54 -3.38 -13.87
N THR A 146 1.21 -2.47 -14.78
CA THR A 146 -0.11 -1.82 -14.85
C THR A 146 -1.19 -2.71 -15.46
N ALA A 147 -0.80 -3.79 -16.14
CA ALA A 147 -1.71 -4.86 -16.58
C ALA A 147 -2.20 -5.66 -15.38
N ALA A 148 -3.52 -5.88 -15.30
CA ALA A 148 -4.13 -6.66 -14.23
C ALA A 148 -3.82 -8.16 -14.39
N PRO A 149 -3.13 -8.80 -13.43
CA PRO A 149 -3.07 -10.26 -13.34
C PRO A 149 -4.44 -10.83 -12.92
N SER A 150 -4.67 -12.12 -13.11
CA SER A 150 -5.90 -12.78 -12.64
C SER A 150 -5.84 -13.15 -11.16
N SER A 151 -4.64 -13.30 -10.61
CA SER A 151 -4.36 -13.67 -9.22
C SER A 151 -3.00 -13.15 -8.78
N VAL A 152 -2.88 -12.80 -7.49
CA VAL A 152 -1.60 -12.34 -6.91
C VAL A 152 -1.36 -12.99 -5.57
N ARG A 153 -0.13 -13.44 -5.34
CA ARG A 153 0.33 -13.97 -4.06
C ARG A 153 1.64 -13.32 -3.63
N ILE A 154 1.79 -13.11 -2.33
CA ILE A 154 3.10 -12.86 -1.71
C ILE A 154 3.57 -14.19 -1.14
N GLN A 155 4.70 -14.70 -1.60
CA GLN A 155 5.29 -15.98 -1.17
C GLN A 155 6.44 -15.71 -0.20
N PHE A 156 6.57 -16.51 0.85
CA PHE A 156 7.77 -16.60 1.68
C PHE A 156 8.52 -17.89 1.29
N SER A 157 9.72 -17.73 0.74
CA SER A 157 10.45 -18.78 0.00
C SER A 157 11.64 -19.38 0.78
N ALA A 158 11.55 -19.39 2.11
CA ALA A 158 12.56 -19.98 2.99
C ALA A 158 12.31 -21.48 3.22
N LEU A 159 12.60 -22.01 4.41
CA LEU A 159 12.38 -23.43 4.77
C LEU A 159 10.90 -23.84 4.83
N THR A 160 9.99 -22.87 4.76
CA THR A 160 8.52 -23.03 4.78
C THR A 160 7.95 -22.37 3.53
N ASP A 161 7.37 -23.15 2.61
CA ASP A 161 6.77 -22.63 1.38
C ASP A 161 5.30 -22.23 1.63
N VAL A 162 5.12 -20.97 2.02
CA VAL A 162 3.84 -20.38 2.41
C VAL A 162 3.56 -19.16 1.55
N SER A 163 2.34 -19.04 1.05
CA SER A 163 1.92 -17.89 0.25
C SER A 163 0.63 -17.27 0.76
N TRP A 164 0.54 -15.94 0.72
CA TRP A 164 -0.68 -15.20 1.04
C TRP A 164 -1.37 -14.75 -0.24
N GLN A 165 -2.58 -15.24 -0.47
CA GLN A 165 -3.45 -14.79 -1.56
C GLN A 165 -3.93 -13.36 -1.29
N ILE A 166 -3.66 -12.46 -2.23
CA ILE A 166 -4.19 -11.10 -2.23
C ILE A 166 -5.68 -11.16 -2.62
N PRO A 167 -6.59 -10.41 -1.95
CA PRO A 167 -8.01 -10.46 -2.27
C PRO A 167 -8.30 -10.02 -3.71
N ASP A 168 -9.17 -10.74 -4.41
CA ASP A 168 -9.51 -10.47 -5.82
C ASP A 168 -10.00 -9.03 -6.03
N SER A 169 -10.74 -8.46 -5.07
CA SER A 169 -11.18 -7.05 -5.09
C SER A 169 -10.05 -6.02 -5.02
N LEU A 170 -8.85 -6.42 -4.59
CA LEU A 170 -7.62 -5.62 -4.72
C LEU A 170 -6.89 -5.93 -6.03
N VAL A 171 -6.97 -7.16 -6.53
CA VAL A 171 -6.42 -7.54 -7.83
C VAL A 171 -7.14 -6.79 -8.97
N GLU A 172 -8.47 -6.67 -8.91
CA GLU A 172 -9.29 -5.84 -9.81
C GLU A 172 -8.92 -4.34 -9.80
N ARG A 173 -8.21 -3.87 -8.76
CA ARG A 173 -7.72 -2.49 -8.66
C ARG A 173 -6.38 -2.26 -9.37
N PHE A 174 -5.63 -3.31 -9.77
CA PHE A 174 -4.45 -3.18 -10.65
C PHE A 174 -4.90 -2.63 -12.01
N GLN A 175 -4.62 -1.35 -12.25
CA GLN A 175 -5.01 -0.65 -13.46
C GLN A 175 -3.92 0.36 -13.82
N PRO A 176 -3.97 1.00 -15.00
CA PRO A 176 -3.18 2.20 -15.25
C PRO A 176 -3.35 3.21 -14.13
N SER A 177 -2.24 3.81 -13.72
CA SER A 177 -2.22 4.73 -12.59
C SER A 177 -2.91 6.06 -12.93
N PRO A 178 -3.49 6.76 -11.93
CA PRO A 178 -4.06 8.09 -12.15
C PRO A 178 -3.01 9.04 -12.74
N ASP A 179 -3.36 9.73 -13.83
CA ASP A 179 -2.48 10.69 -14.48
C ASP A 179 -2.56 12.04 -13.75
N PHE A 180 -1.70 12.24 -12.76
CA PHE A 180 -1.63 13.49 -12.01
C PHE A 180 -0.75 14.54 -12.69
N PHE A 181 -1.28 15.75 -12.80
CA PHE A 181 -0.66 16.89 -13.42
C PHE A 181 -0.61 18.06 -12.44
N LEU A 182 0.58 18.52 -12.10
CA LEU A 182 0.77 19.71 -11.27
C LEU A 182 0.43 20.95 -12.14
N ALA A 183 -0.77 21.49 -11.99
CA ALA A 183 -1.25 22.60 -12.79
C ALA A 183 -0.71 23.95 -12.31
N ALA A 184 -0.44 24.10 -11.01
CA ALA A 184 0.26 25.24 -10.43
C ALA A 184 0.89 24.86 -9.07
N ALA A 185 1.96 25.55 -8.71
CA ALA A 185 2.46 25.65 -7.35
C ALA A 185 2.79 27.12 -7.07
N GLU A 186 2.34 27.64 -5.93
CA GLU A 186 2.49 29.04 -5.54
C GLU A 186 2.91 29.10 -4.06
N ILE A 187 3.85 29.98 -3.73
CA ILE A 187 4.17 30.33 -2.34
C ILE A 187 3.30 31.54 -2.00
N VAL A 188 2.52 31.45 -0.93
CA VAL A 188 1.55 32.48 -0.53
C VAL A 188 1.68 32.82 0.94
N ASP A 189 1.83 34.11 1.25
CA ASP A 189 1.72 34.60 2.61
C ASP A 189 0.24 34.79 2.98
N GLN A 190 -0.26 33.98 3.92
CA GLN A 190 -1.59 34.16 4.49
C GLN A 190 -1.49 34.43 5.98
N ARG A 191 -1.99 35.60 6.40
CA ARG A 191 -2.11 36.01 7.81
C ARG A 191 -0.79 36.07 8.60
N GLY A 192 0.35 36.08 7.92
CA GLY A 192 1.68 36.06 8.53
C GLY A 192 2.31 34.67 8.63
N GLU A 193 1.68 33.65 8.02
CA GLU A 193 2.21 32.30 7.83
C GLU A 193 2.46 32.08 6.33
N THR A 194 3.61 31.52 5.99
CA THR A 194 3.95 31.15 4.61
C THR A 194 3.32 29.79 4.30
N GLU A 195 2.57 29.69 3.21
CA GLU A 195 1.95 28.45 2.73
C GLU A 195 2.45 28.08 1.34
N LEU A 196 2.51 26.78 1.04
CA LEU A 196 2.68 26.26 -0.30
C LEU A 196 1.32 25.81 -0.85
N ALA A 197 0.76 26.57 -1.79
CA ALA A 197 -0.48 26.25 -2.47
C ALA A 197 -0.19 25.39 -3.72
N LEU A 198 -0.59 24.11 -3.71
CA LEU A 198 -0.49 23.21 -4.85
C LEU A 198 -1.83 23.03 -5.53
N THR A 199 -1.90 23.24 -6.84
CA THR A 199 -3.06 22.89 -7.66
C THR A 199 -2.74 21.68 -8.51
N VAL A 200 -3.43 20.57 -8.24
CA VAL A 200 -3.24 19.28 -8.94
C VAL A 200 -4.52 18.91 -9.68
N GLU A 201 -4.33 18.50 -10.93
CA GLU A 201 -5.35 17.92 -11.80
C GLU A 201 -5.11 16.41 -11.93
N ASN A 202 -6.18 15.63 -11.98
CA ASN A 202 -6.14 14.21 -12.30
C ASN A 202 -6.81 14.03 -13.66
N ARG A 203 -6.00 13.73 -14.67
CA ARG A 203 -6.42 13.47 -16.05
C ARG A 203 -6.78 12.02 -16.30
N GLY A 204 -6.52 11.14 -15.34
CA GLY A 204 -6.92 9.75 -15.40
C GLY A 204 -8.43 9.58 -15.25
N ASP A 205 -8.95 8.48 -15.78
CA ASP A 205 -10.37 8.11 -15.75
C ASP A 205 -10.85 7.62 -14.36
N ARG A 206 -10.00 7.69 -13.32
CA ARG A 206 -10.29 7.19 -11.97
C ARG A 206 -9.77 8.10 -10.87
N ASP A 207 -10.46 8.12 -9.74
CA ASP A 207 -10.02 8.76 -8.50
C ASP A 207 -8.66 8.19 -8.04
N GLY A 208 -7.86 9.03 -7.41
CA GLY A 208 -6.58 8.63 -6.82
C GLY A 208 -6.12 9.56 -5.71
N VAL A 209 -4.98 9.23 -5.09
CA VAL A 209 -4.33 10.03 -4.05
C VAL A 209 -3.02 10.60 -4.59
N PHE A 210 -2.95 11.92 -4.72
CA PHE A 210 -1.70 12.62 -5.01
C PHE A 210 -0.81 12.61 -3.76
N ARG A 211 0.50 12.54 -3.96
CA ARG A 211 1.52 12.51 -2.89
C ARG A 211 2.67 13.42 -3.25
N CYS A 212 3.16 14.18 -2.27
CA CYS A 212 4.40 14.95 -2.38
C CYS A 212 5.09 14.98 -1.01
N THR A 213 6.30 15.52 -0.97
CA THR A 213 7.09 15.71 0.25
C THR A 213 7.66 17.12 0.29
N THR A 214 7.58 17.81 1.43
CA THR A 214 8.30 19.07 1.68
C THR A 214 9.46 18.81 2.64
N ALA A 215 10.56 19.55 2.51
CA ALA A 215 11.75 19.42 3.35
C ALA A 215 12.50 20.76 3.43
N GLY A 216 13.06 21.07 4.59
CA GLY A 216 14.00 22.19 4.81
C GLY A 216 15.45 21.71 4.95
N ASP A 217 16.41 22.62 4.90
CA ASP A 217 17.86 22.34 4.82
C ASP A 217 18.43 21.41 5.91
N ALA A 218 17.80 21.37 7.09
CA ALA A 218 18.22 20.55 8.22
C ALA A 218 17.16 19.51 8.64
N GLU A 219 16.04 19.43 7.94
CA GLU A 219 14.82 18.77 8.40
C GLU A 219 14.42 17.56 7.55
N ARG A 220 13.61 16.69 8.13
CA ARG A 220 13.22 15.42 7.50
C ARG A 220 12.08 15.68 6.51
N PRO A 221 12.09 15.05 5.32
CA PRO A 221 10.99 15.18 4.38
C PRO A 221 9.66 14.73 4.99
N GLU A 222 8.69 15.63 4.99
CA GLU A 222 7.34 15.44 5.50
C GLU A 222 6.37 15.06 4.38
N PRO A 223 5.65 13.92 4.47
CA PRO A 223 4.76 13.46 3.41
C PRO A 223 3.38 14.12 3.47
N VAL A 224 2.97 14.73 2.37
CA VAL A 224 1.63 15.27 2.16
C VAL A 224 0.85 14.38 1.18
N ARG A 225 -0.42 14.12 1.47
CA ARG A 225 -1.31 13.29 0.63
C ARG A 225 -2.74 13.82 0.60
N PHE A 226 -3.37 13.81 -0.56
CA PHE A 226 -4.79 14.19 -0.72
C PHE A 226 -5.43 13.52 -1.94
N THR A 227 -6.75 13.34 -1.89
CA THR A 227 -7.52 12.70 -2.97
C THR A 227 -7.84 13.69 -4.08
N VAL A 228 -7.62 13.29 -5.34
CA VAL A 228 -8.06 14.03 -6.54
C VAL A 228 -8.94 13.11 -7.38
N ARG A 229 -10.18 13.55 -7.65
CA ARG A 229 -11.16 12.76 -8.41
C ARG A 229 -10.79 12.63 -9.89
N ALA A 230 -11.29 11.60 -10.55
CA ALA A 230 -11.19 11.41 -12.01
C ALA A 230 -11.61 12.68 -12.77
N GLY A 231 -10.80 13.12 -13.75
CA GLY A 231 -11.01 14.36 -14.50
C GLY A 231 -11.07 15.64 -13.66
N GLY A 232 -10.73 15.57 -12.37
CA GLY A 232 -10.92 16.63 -11.39
C GLY A 232 -9.67 17.47 -11.17
N ARG A 233 -9.86 18.64 -10.54
CA ARG A 233 -8.78 19.51 -10.10
C ARG A 233 -9.04 19.96 -8.65
N VAL A 234 -7.99 20.00 -7.84
CA VAL A 234 -8.03 20.46 -6.45
C VAL A 234 -6.87 21.40 -6.18
N THR A 235 -7.08 22.38 -5.30
CA THR A 235 -6.03 23.25 -4.74
C THR A 235 -5.93 22.97 -3.25
N VAL A 236 -4.71 22.79 -2.73
CA VAL A 236 -4.40 22.44 -1.34
C VAL A 236 -3.28 23.35 -0.84
N SER A 237 -3.52 24.06 0.27
CA SER A 237 -2.46 24.74 1.03
C SER A 237 -1.73 23.75 1.93
N ILE A 238 -0.39 23.87 1.98
CA ILE A 238 0.51 23.10 2.84
C ILE A 238 1.22 24.09 3.76
N THR A 239 1.14 23.86 5.07
CA THR A 239 1.57 24.80 6.13
C THR A 239 2.36 24.07 7.23
N ASN A 240 3.22 23.12 6.84
CA ASN A 240 4.01 22.34 7.79
C ASN A 240 5.36 22.99 8.12
N ASP A 241 6.10 22.46 9.09
CA ASP A 241 7.30 23.09 9.65
C ASP A 241 8.33 23.42 8.55
N ALA A 242 8.53 22.48 7.61
CA ALA A 242 9.40 22.66 6.44
C ALA A 242 9.02 23.83 5.51
N VAL A 243 7.73 24.22 5.44
CA VAL A 243 7.23 25.37 4.66
C VAL A 243 7.16 26.63 5.52
N GLY A 244 6.78 26.52 6.79
CA GLY A 244 6.75 27.63 7.75
C GLY A 244 8.14 28.19 8.09
N GLY A 245 9.21 27.46 7.78
CA GLY A 245 10.59 27.94 7.85
C GLY A 245 11.03 28.81 6.66
N TRP A 246 10.24 28.95 5.59
CA TRP A 246 10.58 29.78 4.44
C TRP A 246 10.39 31.28 4.74
N PRO A 247 11.21 32.19 4.16
CA PRO A 247 11.00 33.62 4.31
C PRO A 247 9.73 34.09 3.58
N PRO A 248 9.13 35.24 3.97
CA PRO A 248 7.92 35.77 3.33
C PRO A 248 8.07 36.07 1.83
N ASP A 249 9.28 36.40 1.37
CA ASP A 249 9.60 36.67 -0.04
C ASP A 249 10.22 35.47 -0.77
N ALA A 250 10.11 34.27 -0.20
CA ALA A 250 10.55 33.00 -0.77
C ALA A 250 10.02 32.79 -2.20
N GLN A 251 10.89 32.32 -3.08
CA GLN A 251 10.57 32.06 -4.48
C GLN A 251 11.13 30.72 -4.94
N PHE A 252 10.45 30.08 -5.89
CA PHE A 252 11.02 28.93 -6.57
C PHE A 252 12.25 29.36 -7.37
N THR A 253 13.38 28.70 -7.12
CA THR A 253 14.65 28.90 -7.85
C THR A 253 14.51 28.73 -9.37
N HIS A 254 13.51 27.95 -9.81
CA HIS A 254 13.19 27.67 -11.20
C HIS A 254 11.68 27.76 -11.46
N PRO A 255 11.25 28.17 -12.68
CA PRO A 255 9.84 28.16 -13.05
C PRO A 255 9.21 26.77 -12.89
N ILE A 256 8.07 26.72 -12.22
CA ILE A 256 7.28 25.49 -12.10
C ILE A 256 6.62 25.19 -13.44
N SER A 257 6.81 23.96 -13.92
CA SER A 257 6.14 23.39 -15.08
C SER A 257 5.32 22.17 -14.65
N PRO A 258 4.41 21.68 -15.48
CA PRO A 258 3.66 20.48 -15.14
C PRO A 258 4.50 19.18 -15.12
N ASP A 259 5.68 19.22 -15.75
CA ASP A 259 6.67 18.14 -15.72
C ASP A 259 7.62 18.25 -14.51
N THR A 260 7.50 19.33 -13.71
CA THR A 260 8.26 19.49 -12.48
C THR A 260 7.85 18.41 -11.47
N ARG A 261 8.82 17.59 -11.04
CA ARG A 261 8.64 16.54 -10.02
C ARG A 261 9.28 16.90 -8.67
N ALA A 262 10.22 17.84 -8.68
CA ALA A 262 10.82 18.45 -7.49
C ALA A 262 11.10 19.92 -7.80
N PHE A 263 10.98 20.79 -6.80
CA PHE A 263 11.30 22.21 -6.88
C PHE A 263 12.06 22.63 -5.63
N VAL A 264 12.99 23.57 -5.80
CA VAL A 264 13.81 24.13 -4.72
C VAL A 264 13.40 25.59 -4.53
N VAL A 265 13.24 25.99 -3.27
CA VAL A 265 12.91 27.36 -2.87
C VAL A 265 14.21 28.04 -2.45
N ASP A 266 14.41 29.28 -2.89
CA ASP A 266 15.50 30.14 -2.42
C ASP A 266 15.04 30.82 -1.13
N ALA A 267 15.85 30.75 -0.07
CA ALA A 267 15.51 31.14 1.30
C ALA A 267 16.63 31.96 1.98
#